data_AF-A0A496DJB5-F1
#
_entry.id   AF-A0A496DJB5-F1
#
_cell.length_a   1.000
_cell.length_b   1.000
_cell.length_c   1.000
_cell.angle_alpha   90.00
_cell.angle_beta   90.00
_cell.angle_gamma   90.00
#
_symmetry.space_group_name_H-M   'P 1'
#
loop_
_entity.id
_entity.type
_entity.pdbx_description
1 polymer ?
#
loop_
_entity_poly.entity_id
_entity_poly.type
_entity_poly.pdbx_seq_one_letter_code
_entity_poly.pdbx_strand_id
1 'polypeptide(L)'
;MHIDFAPSSGGTYNNAGSSRQLANYLEHEDLERMEKGIYTDGFFSLTDDNIYKSNVIRDIDSNIGQLLKTDAKFFAIHVSPSESELRAMGDTEQEIAEAMKRYIREVFIPEYAKNFNKGLSEADIKFYGKIHFDRSRSDNELNMHCHLIVSRKDQTNKKKLSPLTNHKNTKNGVIKGGFDRVNLFQQAEQGFDKIFGYNRQQTESFDYLNTMKNGSISEQIEVQEQNFTGENKKEVFQSSERENMIPCNIDSKQNNKHVFNQGDNRSGDSLLSIFSLGDGNNYDATLAENLQAQKRKKKRKKGIRR
;
A
#
# COMPACT_ATOMS: atom_id res chain seq x y z
N MET A 1 -8.87 2.71 6.81
CA MET A 1 -8.58 1.47 6.06
C MET A 1 -7.10 1.36 5.80
N HIS A 2 -6.39 0.35 6.32
CA HIS A 2 -4.95 0.21 6.09
C HIS A 2 -4.66 -0.70 4.89
N ILE A 3 -3.96 -0.18 3.88
CA ILE A 3 -3.56 -0.92 2.68
C ILE A 3 -2.06 -0.78 2.51
N ASP A 4 -1.35 -1.91 2.38
CA ASP A 4 0.09 -1.93 2.18
C ASP A 4 0.50 -2.83 1.01
N PHE A 5 1.61 -2.48 0.37
CA PHE A 5 2.24 -3.30 -0.66
C PHE A 5 3.48 -3.96 -0.08
N ALA A 6 3.38 -5.27 0.20
CA ALA A 6 4.48 -5.98 0.85
C ALA A 6 5.75 -5.89 -0.01
N PRO A 7 6.88 -5.42 0.55
CA PRO A 7 8.12 -5.30 -0.18
C PRO A 7 8.61 -6.69 -0.59
N SER A 8 9.23 -6.77 -1.78
CA SER A 8 9.88 -8.02 -2.19
C SER A 8 11.04 -8.31 -1.25
N SER A 9 11.01 -9.47 -0.60
CA SER A 9 12.10 -9.98 0.24
C SER A 9 12.67 -11.27 -0.34
N GLY A 10 13.83 -11.73 0.13
CA GLY A 10 14.40 -13.01 -0.30
C GLY A 10 13.63 -14.25 0.19
N GLY A 11 12.60 -14.06 1.04
CA GLY A 11 11.80 -15.12 1.66
C GLY A 11 10.39 -15.20 1.08
N THR A 12 9.38 -15.32 1.96
CA THR A 12 7.96 -15.54 1.62
C THR A 12 7.40 -14.62 0.54
N TYR A 13 7.82 -13.34 0.56
CA TYR A 13 7.32 -12.30 -0.34
C TYR A 13 8.20 -12.12 -1.60
N ASN A 14 9.09 -13.07 -1.91
CA ASN A 14 9.88 -13.02 -3.13
C ASN A 14 8.97 -13.08 -4.35
N ASN A 15 8.94 -11.98 -5.11
CA ASN A 15 8.05 -11.88 -6.25
C ASN A 15 8.76 -12.07 -7.61
N ALA A 16 10.07 -12.28 -7.65
CA ALA A 16 10.77 -12.53 -8.91
C ALA A 16 10.56 -13.98 -9.42
N GLY A 17 10.17 -14.88 -8.52
CA GLY A 17 9.94 -16.31 -8.79
C GLY A 17 8.47 -16.70 -8.78
N SER A 18 8.22 -17.95 -8.38
CA SER A 18 6.89 -18.54 -8.24
C SER A 18 6.15 -17.95 -7.04
N SER A 19 4.84 -17.76 -7.20
CA SER A 19 3.91 -17.38 -6.12
C SER A 19 3.70 -18.48 -5.07
N ARG A 20 4.25 -19.68 -5.30
CA ARG A 20 4.13 -20.85 -4.40
C ARG A 20 4.54 -20.58 -2.97
N GLN A 21 5.63 -19.84 -2.74
CA GLN A 21 6.10 -19.56 -1.38
C GLN A 21 5.06 -18.75 -0.60
N LEU A 22 4.55 -17.67 -1.21
CA LEU A 22 3.50 -16.85 -0.62
C LEU A 22 2.20 -17.66 -0.46
N ALA A 23 1.75 -18.35 -1.50
CA ALA A 23 0.50 -19.10 -1.44
C ALA A 23 0.55 -20.24 -0.41
N ASN A 24 1.70 -20.88 -0.22
CA ASN A 24 1.90 -21.84 0.86
C ASN A 24 1.82 -21.16 2.22
N TYR A 25 2.53 -20.05 2.42
CA TYR A 25 2.50 -19.31 3.67
C TYR A 25 1.07 -18.92 4.07
N LEU A 26 0.27 -18.42 3.13
CA LEU A 26 -1.11 -18.04 3.39
C LEU A 26 -2.02 -19.23 3.74
N GLU A 27 -1.75 -20.45 3.26
CA GLU A 27 -2.48 -21.65 3.74
C GLU A 27 -1.96 -22.14 5.10
N HIS A 28 -0.68 -21.94 5.43
CA HIS A 28 -0.15 -22.38 6.72
C HIS A 28 -0.77 -21.61 7.89
N GLU A 29 -1.13 -20.34 7.69
CA GLU A 29 -1.84 -19.55 8.71
C GLU A 29 -3.23 -20.13 9.04
N ASP A 30 -3.83 -20.90 8.13
CA ASP A 30 -5.12 -21.56 8.36
C ASP A 30 -5.00 -22.92 9.04
N LEU A 31 -3.83 -23.57 8.97
CA LEU A 31 -3.67 -24.95 9.48
C LEU A 31 -3.99 -25.02 10.97
N GLU A 32 -3.59 -24.03 11.76
CA GLU A 32 -3.90 -23.97 13.20
C GLU A 32 -5.41 -23.89 13.49
N ARG A 33 -6.17 -23.21 12.62
CA ARG A 33 -7.64 -23.14 12.72
C ARG A 33 -8.29 -24.45 12.26
N MET A 34 -7.79 -25.02 11.16
CA MET A 34 -8.28 -26.30 10.64
C MET A 34 -8.07 -27.44 11.64
N GLU A 35 -6.93 -27.48 12.34
CA GLU A 35 -6.65 -28.45 13.41
C GLU A 35 -7.66 -28.36 14.56
N LYS A 36 -8.14 -27.14 14.85
CA LYS A 36 -9.18 -26.87 15.86
C LYS A 36 -10.61 -27.07 15.31
N GLY A 37 -10.76 -27.46 14.05
CA GLY A 37 -12.07 -27.59 13.39
C GLY A 37 -12.80 -26.26 13.20
N ILE A 38 -12.07 -25.14 13.23
CA ILE A 38 -12.60 -23.79 13.04
C ILE A 38 -12.67 -23.52 11.54
N TYR A 39 -13.71 -22.80 11.12
CA TYR A 39 -13.90 -22.38 9.73
C TYR A 39 -12.68 -21.60 9.21
N THR A 40 -12.24 -21.93 8.00
CA THR A 40 -11.24 -21.19 7.25
C THR A 40 -11.75 -20.93 5.84
N ASP A 41 -11.39 -19.77 5.30
CA ASP A 41 -11.87 -19.34 3.99
C ASP A 41 -10.89 -19.74 2.88
N GLY A 42 -11.43 -20.15 1.75
CA GLY A 42 -10.63 -20.49 0.57
C GLY A 42 -10.01 -19.25 -0.09
N PHE A 43 -9.16 -19.46 -1.09
CA PHE A 43 -8.82 -18.33 -1.96
C PHE A 43 -10.05 -17.91 -2.76
N PHE A 44 -10.13 -16.63 -3.11
CA PHE A 44 -11.20 -16.09 -3.94
C PHE A 44 -10.63 -15.23 -5.07
N SER A 45 -11.42 -15.04 -6.13
CA SER A 45 -11.12 -14.15 -7.26
C SER A 45 -12.23 -13.10 -7.40
N LEU A 46 -12.26 -12.39 -8.53
CA LEU A 46 -13.33 -11.46 -8.87
C LEU A 46 -14.71 -12.12 -8.83
N THR A 47 -14.82 -13.37 -9.29
CA THR A 47 -16.11 -14.07 -9.50
C THR A 47 -16.23 -15.38 -8.73
N ASP A 48 -15.11 -16.00 -8.37
CA ASP A 48 -15.10 -17.34 -7.78
C ASP A 48 -14.64 -17.31 -6.33
N ASP A 49 -15.18 -18.24 -5.54
CA ASP A 49 -14.78 -18.53 -4.17
C ASP A 49 -14.19 -19.94 -4.08
N ASN A 50 -13.57 -20.28 -2.95
CA ASN A 50 -13.07 -21.63 -2.65
C ASN A 50 -12.07 -22.18 -3.68
N ILE A 51 -11.21 -21.30 -4.21
CA ILE A 51 -10.18 -21.65 -5.18
C ILE A 51 -9.03 -22.37 -4.49
N TYR A 52 -8.64 -23.53 -5.02
CA TYR A 52 -7.48 -24.26 -4.51
C TYR A 52 -6.18 -23.51 -4.78
N LYS A 53 -5.25 -23.52 -3.81
CA LYS A 53 -3.90 -22.95 -3.94
C LYS A 53 -3.17 -23.39 -5.21
N SER A 54 -3.30 -24.65 -5.60
CA SER A 54 -2.63 -25.17 -6.81
C SER A 54 -3.07 -24.43 -8.08
N ASN A 55 -4.34 -24.03 -8.16
CA ASN A 55 -4.86 -23.21 -9.25
C ASN A 55 -4.30 -21.79 -9.17
N VAL A 56 -4.29 -21.17 -7.98
CA VAL A 56 -3.69 -19.84 -7.76
C VAL A 56 -2.24 -19.80 -8.26
N ILE A 57 -1.43 -20.76 -7.83
CA ILE A 57 -0.01 -20.85 -8.21
C ILE A 57 0.13 -20.99 -9.72
N ARG A 58 -0.59 -21.94 -10.33
CA ARG A 58 -0.53 -22.17 -11.79
C ARG A 58 -0.90 -20.92 -12.57
N ASP A 59 -1.97 -20.26 -12.16
CA ASP A 59 -2.57 -19.18 -12.93
C ASP A 59 -1.76 -17.88 -12.81
N ILE A 60 -1.14 -17.61 -11.66
CA ILE A 60 -0.20 -16.49 -11.48
C ILE A 60 1.13 -16.78 -12.17
N ASP A 61 1.70 -17.97 -11.97
CA ASP A 61 3.04 -18.31 -12.47
C ASP A 61 3.08 -18.46 -14.00
N SER A 62 1.94 -18.77 -14.64
CA SER A 62 1.82 -18.79 -16.10
C SER A 62 1.58 -17.40 -16.71
N ASN A 63 1.16 -16.40 -15.91
CA ASN A 63 0.86 -15.05 -16.38
C ASN A 63 2.08 -14.12 -16.36
N ILE A 64 3.18 -14.56 -16.98
CA ILE A 64 4.50 -13.88 -16.91
C ILE A 64 5.04 -13.43 -18.27
N GLY A 65 4.16 -13.23 -19.25
CA GLY A 65 4.50 -12.92 -20.63
C GLY A 65 5.45 -11.73 -20.76
N GLN A 66 6.61 -11.96 -21.38
CA GLN A 66 7.66 -10.97 -21.60
C GLN A 66 8.25 -10.34 -20.32
N LEU A 67 8.10 -11.01 -19.17
CA LEU A 67 8.82 -10.66 -17.94
C LEU A 67 10.18 -11.36 -17.93
N LEU A 68 11.20 -10.62 -17.52
CA LEU A 68 12.55 -11.15 -17.34
C LEU A 68 12.65 -11.97 -16.04
N LYS A 69 13.76 -12.68 -15.85
CA LYS A 69 13.99 -13.47 -14.63
C LYS A 69 13.93 -12.61 -13.36
N THR A 70 14.51 -11.42 -13.41
CA THR A 70 14.59 -10.46 -12.29
C THR A 70 13.35 -9.60 -12.13
N ASP A 71 12.42 -9.64 -13.10
CA ASP A 71 11.18 -8.88 -13.01
C ASP A 71 10.27 -9.45 -11.92
N ALA A 72 9.64 -8.60 -11.10
CA ALA A 72 8.51 -9.03 -10.27
C ALA A 72 7.45 -9.72 -11.16
N LYS A 73 6.85 -10.81 -10.70
CA LYS A 73 5.81 -11.61 -11.38
C LYS A 73 4.43 -11.33 -10.81
N PHE A 74 4.38 -11.02 -9.53
CA PHE A 74 3.18 -10.63 -8.79
C PHE A 74 3.53 -9.55 -7.76
N PHE A 75 2.51 -9.00 -7.13
CA PHE A 75 2.61 -8.10 -5.98
C PHE A 75 1.72 -8.66 -4.89
N ALA A 76 2.23 -8.68 -3.66
CA ALA A 76 1.46 -8.99 -2.48
C ALA A 76 0.91 -7.67 -1.92
N ILE A 77 -0.39 -7.67 -1.62
CA ILE A 77 -1.08 -6.51 -1.05
C ILE A 77 -1.78 -6.97 0.23
N HIS A 78 -1.65 -6.20 1.29
CA HIS A 78 -2.38 -6.40 2.53
C HIS A 78 -3.49 -5.37 2.61
N VAL A 79 -4.71 -5.83 2.87
CA VAL A 79 -5.86 -4.99 3.18
C VAL A 79 -6.28 -5.32 4.60
N SER A 80 -6.12 -4.38 5.51
CA SER A 80 -6.36 -4.55 6.94
C SER A 80 -7.29 -3.44 7.42
N PRO A 81 -8.61 -3.70 7.48
CA PRO A 81 -9.53 -2.76 8.08
C PRO A 81 -9.23 -2.59 9.58
N SER A 82 -9.56 -1.42 10.14
CA SER A 82 -9.56 -1.22 11.59
C SER A 82 -10.67 -2.01 12.26
N GLU A 83 -10.61 -2.15 13.59
CA GLU A 83 -11.69 -2.79 14.35
C GLU A 83 -13.05 -2.13 14.12
N SER A 84 -13.12 -0.79 14.07
CA SER A 84 -14.34 -0.05 13.77
C SER A 84 -14.87 -0.32 12.36
N GLU A 85 -13.98 -0.50 11.39
CA GLU A 85 -14.35 -0.86 10.02
C GLU A 85 -14.84 -2.31 9.94
N LEU A 86 -14.21 -3.25 10.67
CA LEU A 86 -14.67 -4.64 10.74
C LEU A 86 -16.08 -4.74 11.35
N ARG A 87 -16.36 -3.97 12.40
CA ARG A 87 -17.72 -3.89 12.98
C ARG A 87 -18.75 -3.31 12.01
N ALA A 88 -18.33 -2.44 11.08
CA ALA A 88 -19.21 -1.92 10.03
C ALA A 88 -19.42 -2.93 8.87
N MET A 89 -18.55 -3.94 8.76
CA MET A 89 -18.67 -5.00 7.75
C MET A 89 -19.65 -6.11 8.17
N GLY A 90 -19.77 -6.40 9.47
CA GLY A 90 -20.69 -7.42 9.98
C GLY A 90 -20.50 -7.72 11.47
N ASP A 91 -21.39 -8.54 12.04
CA ASP A 91 -21.37 -8.91 13.46
C ASP A 91 -20.61 -10.24 13.70
N THR A 92 -20.57 -11.10 12.68
CA THR A 92 -19.89 -12.41 12.73
C THR A 92 -18.67 -12.49 11.82
N GLU A 93 -17.72 -13.38 12.13
CA GLU A 93 -16.54 -13.62 11.28
C GLU A 93 -16.93 -13.94 9.83
N GLN A 94 -17.99 -14.73 9.61
CA GLN A 94 -18.46 -15.10 8.28
C GLN A 94 -19.04 -13.90 7.51
N GLU A 95 -19.89 -13.09 8.15
CA GLU A 95 -20.44 -11.88 7.54
C GLU A 95 -19.33 -10.88 7.20
N ILE A 96 -18.37 -10.69 8.11
CA ILE A 96 -17.22 -9.83 7.87
C ILE A 96 -16.38 -10.36 6.70
N ALA A 97 -16.18 -11.67 6.60
CA ALA A 97 -15.44 -12.27 5.48
C ALA A 97 -16.16 -12.02 4.14
N GLU A 98 -17.47 -12.24 4.08
CA GLU A 98 -18.28 -11.99 2.88
C GLU A 98 -18.28 -10.50 2.49
N ALA A 99 -18.46 -9.62 3.47
CA ALA A 99 -18.37 -8.18 3.29
C ALA A 99 -16.98 -7.73 2.82
N MET A 100 -15.91 -8.32 3.35
CA MET A 100 -14.54 -8.02 2.92
C MET A 100 -14.30 -8.47 1.48
N LYS A 101 -14.76 -9.66 1.06
CA LYS A 101 -14.72 -10.07 -0.35
C LYS A 101 -15.48 -9.10 -1.24
N ARG A 102 -16.68 -8.69 -0.81
CA ARG A 102 -17.51 -7.70 -1.50
C ARG A 102 -16.75 -6.38 -1.67
N TYR A 103 -16.14 -5.85 -0.61
CA TYR A 103 -15.30 -4.66 -0.67
C TYR A 103 -14.13 -4.81 -1.66
N ILE A 104 -13.43 -5.94 -1.65
CA ILE A 104 -12.35 -6.19 -2.60
C ILE A 104 -12.85 -6.19 -4.05
N ARG A 105 -13.99 -6.85 -4.32
CA ARG A 105 -14.58 -7.00 -5.65
C ARG A 105 -15.20 -5.70 -6.18
N GLU A 106 -15.94 -4.98 -5.34
CA GLU A 106 -16.73 -3.81 -5.75
C GLU A 106 -15.97 -2.48 -5.63
N VAL A 107 -14.95 -2.40 -4.78
CA VAL A 107 -14.22 -1.15 -4.52
C VAL A 107 -12.75 -1.30 -4.83
N PHE A 108 -12.03 -2.16 -4.11
CA PHE A 108 -10.57 -2.14 -4.16
C PHE A 108 -10.00 -2.47 -5.54
N ILE A 109 -10.46 -3.55 -6.17
CA ILE A 109 -9.94 -3.99 -7.47
C ILE A 109 -10.35 -3.04 -8.62
N PRO A 110 -11.60 -2.53 -8.68
CA PRO A 110 -11.96 -1.47 -9.63
C PRO A 110 -11.07 -0.23 -9.50
N GLU A 111 -10.85 0.29 -8.29
CA GLU A 111 -10.00 1.47 -8.08
C GLU A 111 -8.52 1.18 -8.37
N TYR A 112 -8.05 -0.03 -8.04
CA TYR A 112 -6.73 -0.52 -8.42
C TYR A 112 -6.55 -0.52 -9.95
N ALA A 113 -7.54 -0.99 -10.70
CA ALA A 113 -7.48 -1.04 -12.16
C ALA A 113 -7.46 0.36 -12.80
N LYS A 114 -8.39 1.24 -12.38
CA LYS A 114 -8.51 2.61 -12.90
C LYS A 114 -7.24 3.42 -12.68
N ASN A 115 -6.58 3.25 -11.53
CA ASN A 115 -5.39 4.00 -11.14
C ASN A 115 -4.19 3.81 -12.09
N PHE A 116 -4.17 2.75 -12.89
CA PHE A 116 -3.14 2.59 -13.93
C PHE A 116 -3.25 3.59 -15.09
N ASN A 117 -4.41 4.23 -15.27
CA ASN A 117 -4.70 5.14 -16.39
C ASN A 117 -4.45 4.48 -17.76
N LYS A 118 -4.84 3.21 -17.92
CA LYS A 118 -4.62 2.37 -19.12
C LYS A 118 -5.90 1.79 -19.72
N GLY A 119 -7.06 2.36 -19.38
CA GLY A 119 -8.38 1.86 -19.77
C GLY A 119 -8.59 0.42 -19.30
N LEU A 120 -8.25 0.15 -18.04
CA LEU A 120 -8.42 -1.16 -17.40
C LEU A 120 -9.68 -1.13 -16.55
N SER A 121 -10.32 -2.29 -16.48
CA SER A 121 -11.40 -2.63 -15.56
C SER A 121 -10.92 -3.66 -14.56
N GLU A 122 -11.74 -3.93 -13.54
CA GLU A 122 -11.55 -5.01 -12.58
C GLU A 122 -11.35 -6.38 -13.25
N ALA A 123 -12.02 -6.63 -14.38
CA ALA A 123 -11.89 -7.86 -15.15
C ALA A 123 -10.52 -8.01 -15.82
N ASP A 124 -9.76 -6.93 -16.00
CA ASP A 124 -8.41 -6.99 -16.53
C ASP A 124 -7.37 -7.36 -15.45
N ILE A 125 -7.73 -7.28 -14.18
CA ILE A 125 -6.82 -7.57 -13.07
C ILE A 125 -6.86 -9.05 -12.75
N LYS A 126 -5.69 -9.71 -12.85
CA LYS A 126 -5.54 -11.10 -12.40
C LYS A 126 -5.09 -11.10 -10.95
N PHE A 127 -6.00 -11.43 -10.04
CA PHE A 127 -5.71 -11.50 -8.62
C PHE A 127 -6.36 -12.71 -7.96
N TYR A 128 -5.81 -13.09 -6.81
CA TYR A 128 -6.44 -14.00 -5.87
C TYR A 128 -6.31 -13.44 -4.46
N GLY A 129 -7.40 -13.43 -3.71
CA GLY A 129 -7.43 -13.01 -2.32
C GLY A 129 -7.55 -14.19 -1.36
N LYS A 130 -7.14 -14.01 -0.12
CA LYS A 130 -7.40 -14.93 0.99
C LYS A 130 -7.65 -14.12 2.26
N ILE A 131 -8.69 -14.49 3.00
CA ILE A 131 -9.05 -13.84 4.26
C ILE A 131 -8.45 -14.64 5.40
N HIS A 132 -7.80 -13.93 6.31
CA HIS A 132 -7.26 -14.47 7.54
C HIS A 132 -7.97 -13.82 8.73
N PHE A 133 -8.27 -14.64 9.72
CA PHE A 133 -9.18 -14.29 10.81
C PHE A 133 -8.45 -13.98 12.12
N ASP A 134 -7.12 -14.08 12.19
CA ASP A 134 -6.33 -13.72 13.37
C ASP A 134 -4.91 -13.31 12.96
N ARG A 135 -4.27 -12.46 13.76
CA ARG A 135 -2.82 -12.31 13.82
C ARG A 135 -2.41 -12.85 15.18
N SER A 136 -1.81 -14.04 15.21
CA SER A 136 -1.41 -14.82 16.39
C SER A 136 -0.44 -14.13 17.39
N ARG A 137 -0.28 -12.80 17.33
CA ARG A 137 0.71 -12.01 18.08
C ARG A 137 0.14 -10.75 18.74
N SER A 138 -1.18 -10.56 18.80
CA SER A 138 -1.76 -9.40 19.51
C SER A 138 -3.03 -9.76 20.26
N ASP A 139 -3.22 -9.16 21.42
CA ASP A 139 -4.41 -9.32 22.29
C ASP A 139 -5.70 -8.70 21.70
N ASN A 140 -5.67 -8.26 20.43
CA ASN A 140 -6.82 -7.67 19.75
C ASN A 140 -7.76 -8.77 19.21
N GLU A 141 -9.02 -8.75 19.65
CA GLU A 141 -10.04 -9.76 19.32
C GLU A 141 -10.50 -9.72 17.85
N LEU A 142 -10.32 -8.60 17.15
CA LEU A 142 -10.74 -8.41 15.75
C LEU A 142 -9.54 -8.03 14.86
N ASN A 143 -8.90 -9.05 14.28
CA ASN A 143 -7.72 -8.92 13.41
C ASN A 143 -7.94 -9.52 12.02
N MET A 144 -9.18 -9.50 11.53
CA MET A 144 -9.49 -9.98 10.19
C MET A 144 -8.84 -9.11 9.13
N HIS A 145 -8.15 -9.73 8.18
CA HIS A 145 -7.49 -9.02 7.09
C HIS A 145 -7.42 -9.89 5.83
N CYS A 146 -7.18 -9.24 4.69
CA CYS A 146 -7.08 -9.89 3.40
C CYS A 146 -5.67 -9.77 2.82
N HIS A 147 -5.14 -10.90 2.36
CA HIS A 147 -3.96 -10.97 1.53
C HIS A 147 -4.36 -11.10 0.07
N LEU A 148 -3.85 -10.23 -0.80
CA LEU A 148 -4.03 -10.33 -2.24
C LEU A 148 -2.71 -10.68 -2.92
N ILE A 149 -2.77 -11.64 -3.85
CA ILE A 149 -1.72 -11.96 -4.81
C ILE A 149 -2.17 -11.42 -6.16
N VAL A 150 -1.58 -10.31 -6.61
CA VAL A 150 -1.95 -9.64 -7.87
C VAL A 150 -0.86 -9.86 -8.91
N SER A 151 -1.19 -10.42 -10.07
CA SER A 151 -0.23 -10.60 -11.15
C SER A 151 0.29 -9.25 -11.66
N ARG A 152 1.58 -9.18 -12.01
CA ARG A 152 2.16 -8.01 -12.70
C ARG A 152 1.59 -7.86 -14.11
N LYS A 153 0.95 -8.89 -14.67
CA LYS A 153 0.34 -8.86 -15.98
C LYS A 153 -1.16 -8.78 -15.85
N ASP A 154 -1.81 -8.11 -16.79
CA ASP A 154 -3.27 -8.18 -16.93
C ASP A 154 -3.71 -9.62 -17.23
N GLN A 155 -5.02 -9.88 -17.15
CA GLN A 155 -5.59 -11.21 -17.43
C GLN A 155 -5.23 -11.71 -18.85
N THR A 156 -5.07 -10.81 -19.82
CA THR A 156 -4.70 -11.16 -21.20
C THR A 156 -3.21 -11.46 -21.41
N ASN A 157 -2.39 -11.34 -20.35
CA ASN A 157 -0.94 -11.53 -20.36
C ASN A 157 -0.16 -10.56 -21.27
N LYS A 158 -0.71 -9.37 -21.54
CA LYS A 158 -0.15 -8.38 -22.48
C LYS A 158 0.38 -7.13 -21.78
N LYS A 159 -0.42 -6.47 -20.95
CA LYS A 159 -0.06 -5.21 -20.28
C LYS A 159 0.74 -5.50 -19.00
N LYS A 160 1.80 -4.71 -18.74
CA LYS A 160 2.54 -4.72 -17.47
C LYS A 160 1.92 -3.69 -16.51
N LEU A 161 1.52 -4.16 -15.34
CA LEU A 161 0.85 -3.43 -14.26
C LEU A 161 1.75 -3.48 -13.04
N SER A 162 2.28 -2.33 -12.62
CA SER A 162 3.20 -2.26 -11.47
C SER A 162 2.73 -1.15 -10.54
N PRO A 163 2.15 -1.48 -9.37
CA PRO A 163 1.71 -0.47 -8.39
C PRO A 163 2.89 0.24 -7.70
N LEU A 164 4.10 -0.34 -7.82
CA LEU A 164 5.34 0.19 -7.27
C LEU A 164 6.09 1.11 -8.24
N THR A 165 5.46 1.56 -9.33
CA THR A 165 6.10 2.54 -10.23
C THR A 165 6.21 3.92 -9.57
N ASN A 166 7.21 4.70 -9.98
CA ASN A 166 7.36 6.11 -9.62
C ASN A 166 6.63 7.04 -10.61
N HIS A 167 6.19 6.52 -11.76
CA HIS A 167 5.44 7.30 -12.73
C HIS A 167 4.01 7.51 -12.23
N LYS A 168 3.60 8.77 -12.15
CA LYS A 168 2.22 9.18 -11.87
C LYS A 168 1.67 9.88 -13.11
N ASN A 169 0.52 9.40 -13.62
CA ASN A 169 -0.23 9.97 -14.74
C ASN A 169 0.62 10.56 -15.90
N THR A 170 1.67 9.83 -16.32
CA THR A 170 2.61 10.33 -17.33
C THR A 170 1.97 10.28 -18.72
N LYS A 171 1.78 11.44 -19.35
CA LYS A 171 1.15 11.55 -20.68
C LYS A 171 2.14 11.46 -21.84
N ASN A 172 3.41 11.82 -21.58
CA ASN A 172 4.46 11.97 -22.59
C ASN A 172 5.60 10.96 -22.38
N GLY A 173 6.19 10.51 -23.50
CA GLY A 173 7.31 9.56 -23.47
C GLY A 173 6.90 8.11 -23.73
N VAL A 174 7.86 7.20 -23.57
CA VAL A 174 7.71 5.76 -23.86
C VAL A 174 6.78 5.08 -22.83
N ILE A 175 6.76 5.58 -21.60
CA ILE A 175 5.92 5.09 -20.52
C ILE A 175 4.72 6.04 -20.39
N LYS A 176 3.55 5.56 -20.80
CA LYS A 176 2.27 6.27 -20.63
C LYS A 176 1.48 5.68 -19.46
N GLY A 177 0.81 6.53 -18.70
CA GLY A 177 0.08 6.19 -17.49
C GLY A 177 0.95 6.26 -16.24
N GLY A 178 0.59 5.50 -15.21
CA GLY A 178 1.30 5.51 -13.93
C GLY A 178 0.56 4.71 -12.88
N PHE A 179 0.91 4.89 -11.61
CA PHE A 179 0.11 4.42 -10.49
C PHE A 179 0.31 5.36 -9.31
N ASP A 180 -0.76 5.96 -8.80
CA ASP A 180 -0.68 6.84 -7.63
C ASP A 180 -1.23 6.15 -6.39
N ARG A 181 -0.35 5.68 -5.52
CA ARG A 181 -0.73 4.96 -4.29
C ARG A 181 -1.57 5.82 -3.35
N VAL A 182 -1.30 7.13 -3.26
CA VAL A 182 -2.08 8.06 -2.44
C VAL A 182 -3.53 8.10 -2.93
N ASN A 183 -3.71 8.25 -4.25
CA ASN A 183 -5.03 8.23 -4.87
C ASN A 183 -5.75 6.89 -4.65
N LEU A 184 -5.05 5.74 -4.74
CA LEU A 184 -5.66 4.44 -4.46
C LEU A 184 -6.23 4.40 -3.04
N PHE A 185 -5.44 4.82 -2.05
CA PHE A 185 -5.81 4.72 -0.65
C PHE A 185 -7.01 5.62 -0.33
N GLN A 186 -7.02 6.86 -0.85
CA GLN A 186 -8.17 7.76 -0.74
C GLN A 186 -9.43 7.18 -1.38
N GLN A 187 -9.35 6.69 -2.61
CA GLN A 187 -10.52 6.13 -3.31
C GLN A 187 -11.03 4.85 -2.66
N ALA A 188 -10.13 4.00 -2.17
CA ALA A 188 -10.48 2.77 -1.47
C ALA A 188 -11.18 3.08 -0.12
N GLU A 189 -10.69 4.08 0.62
CA GLU A 189 -11.31 4.57 1.86
C GLU A 189 -12.71 5.14 1.61
N GLN A 190 -12.85 6.06 0.65
CA GLN A 190 -14.15 6.65 0.29
C GLN A 190 -15.15 5.58 -0.21
N GLY A 191 -14.66 4.62 -0.99
CA GLY A 191 -15.47 3.52 -1.47
C GLY A 191 -15.96 2.61 -0.34
N PHE A 192 -15.11 2.33 0.65
CA PHE A 192 -15.51 1.63 1.88
C PHE A 192 -16.63 2.39 2.59
N ASP A 193 -16.42 3.68 2.86
CA ASP A 193 -17.38 4.53 3.58
C ASP A 193 -18.73 4.54 2.89
N LYS A 194 -18.74 4.58 1.55
CA LYS A 194 -19.95 4.57 0.74
C LYS A 194 -20.72 3.25 0.81
N ILE A 195 -20.05 2.10 0.69
CA ILE A 195 -20.76 0.81 0.59
C ILE A 195 -21.23 0.28 1.94
N PHE A 196 -20.57 0.68 3.03
CA PHE A 196 -20.92 0.28 4.40
C PHE A 196 -21.61 1.39 5.20
N GLY A 197 -21.76 2.60 4.62
CA GLY A 197 -22.32 3.75 5.34
C GLY A 197 -21.49 4.15 6.54
N TYR A 198 -20.17 3.93 6.49
CA TYR A 198 -19.27 4.20 7.61
C TYR A 198 -19.01 5.69 7.73
N ASN A 199 -19.42 6.29 8.85
CA ASN A 199 -19.19 7.70 9.13
C ASN A 199 -17.79 7.89 9.75
N ARG A 200 -16.78 7.93 8.89
CA ARG A 200 -15.38 8.07 9.28
C ARG A 200 -15.11 9.39 9.99
N GLN A 201 -14.41 9.33 11.13
CA GLN A 201 -13.91 10.54 11.77
C GLN A 201 -12.72 11.11 10.98
N GLN A 202 -12.58 12.43 10.95
CA GLN A 202 -11.47 13.08 10.22
C GLN A 202 -10.09 12.56 10.68
N THR A 203 -9.93 12.30 11.98
CA THR A 203 -8.72 11.72 12.58
C THR A 203 -8.39 10.29 12.12
N GLU A 204 -9.38 9.56 11.61
CA GLU A 204 -9.22 8.21 11.05
C GLU A 204 -8.95 8.22 9.55
N SER A 205 -9.14 9.38 8.88
CA SER A 205 -8.95 9.49 7.44
C SER A 205 -7.50 9.26 7.04
N PHE A 206 -7.33 8.66 5.86
CA PHE A 206 -6.01 8.45 5.27
C PHE A 206 -5.23 9.78 5.18
N ASP A 207 -5.87 10.87 4.77
CA ASP A 207 -5.23 12.17 4.58
C ASP A 207 -4.71 12.74 5.92
N TYR A 208 -5.52 12.64 6.97
CA TYR A 208 -5.11 13.05 8.31
C TYR A 208 -3.91 12.24 8.79
N LEU A 209 -4.00 10.90 8.75
CA LEU A 209 -2.94 10.01 9.23
C LEU A 209 -1.65 10.17 8.41
N ASN A 210 -1.76 10.34 7.10
CA ASN A 210 -0.63 10.58 6.22
C ASN A 210 0.03 11.93 6.52
N THR A 211 -0.75 12.97 6.81
CA THR A 211 -0.22 14.30 7.19
C THR A 211 0.46 14.26 8.54
N MET A 212 -0.13 13.58 9.54
CA MET A 212 0.50 13.43 10.86
C MET A 212 1.82 12.67 10.80
N LYS A 213 1.95 11.71 9.87
CA LYS A 213 3.16 10.90 9.73
C LYS A 213 4.25 11.55 8.89
N ASN A 214 3.87 12.18 7.77
CA ASN A 214 4.81 12.60 6.73
C ASN A 214 4.83 14.11 6.47
N GLY A 215 3.84 14.85 6.97
CA GLY A 215 3.71 16.29 6.79
C GLY A 215 4.70 17.08 7.65
N SER A 216 4.92 18.32 7.25
CA SER A 216 5.67 19.31 8.03
C SER A 216 4.95 19.66 9.33
N ILE A 217 5.70 20.20 10.31
CA ILE A 217 5.13 20.61 11.61
C ILE A 217 3.96 21.60 11.42
N SER A 218 4.08 22.53 10.46
CA SER A 218 3.02 23.49 10.15
C SER A 218 1.74 22.83 9.63
N GLU A 219 1.86 21.86 8.71
CA GLU A 219 0.71 21.11 8.18
C GLU A 219 0.06 20.25 9.28
N GLN A 220 0.86 19.65 10.17
CA GLN A 220 0.34 18.90 11.32
C GLN A 220 -0.47 19.79 12.27
N ILE A 221 0.03 20.99 12.58
CA ILE A 221 -0.70 21.94 13.43
C ILE A 221 -2.01 22.37 12.75
N GLU A 222 -1.96 22.73 11.46
CA GLU A 222 -3.15 23.18 10.72
C GLU A 222 -4.26 22.11 10.73
N VAL A 223 -3.92 20.86 10.44
CA VAL A 223 -4.90 19.77 10.41
C VAL A 223 -5.43 19.44 11.82
N GLN A 224 -4.62 19.58 12.88
CA GLN A 224 -5.10 19.47 14.26
C GLN A 224 -6.08 20.59 14.61
N GLU A 225 -5.76 21.84 14.28
CA GLU A 225 -6.63 23.00 14.53
C GLU A 225 -7.97 22.88 13.80
N GLN A 226 -7.98 22.42 12.55
CA GLN A 226 -9.20 22.15 11.80
C GLN A 226 -10.08 21.08 12.47
N ASN A 227 -9.47 20.05 13.06
CA ASN A 227 -10.21 19.04 13.83
C ASN A 227 -10.79 19.59 15.14
N PHE A 228 -10.07 20.47 15.84
CA PHE A 228 -10.56 21.08 17.09
C PHE A 228 -11.66 22.13 16.87
N THR A 229 -11.63 22.82 15.73
CA THR A 229 -12.58 23.92 15.44
C THR A 229 -13.93 23.45 14.88
N GLY A 230 -14.09 22.17 14.56
CA GLY A 230 -15.40 21.55 14.32
C GLY A 230 -16.22 22.12 13.15
N GLU A 231 -15.59 22.80 12.18
CA GLU A 231 -16.31 23.43 11.08
C GLU A 231 -16.07 22.78 9.71
N ASN A 232 -17.18 22.28 9.15
CA ASN A 232 -17.41 22.08 7.73
C ASN A 232 -16.92 23.28 6.90
N LYS A 233 -15.75 23.17 6.27
CA LYS A 233 -15.48 23.92 5.03
C LYS A 233 -15.57 22.96 3.86
N LYS A 234 -16.75 22.97 3.23
CA LYS A 234 -16.92 22.55 1.83
C LYS A 234 -15.84 23.23 0.98
N GLU A 235 -15.21 22.41 0.15
CA GLU A 235 -14.32 22.73 -0.96
C GLU A 235 -14.31 24.19 -1.43
N VAL A 236 -13.16 24.85 -1.36
CA VAL A 236 -12.68 25.74 -2.43
C VAL A 236 -11.17 25.56 -2.54
N PHE A 237 -10.73 24.74 -3.49
CA PHE A 237 -9.38 24.87 -4.04
C PHE A 237 -9.32 26.19 -4.81
N GLN A 238 -8.60 27.17 -4.27
CA GLN A 238 -8.07 28.28 -5.06
C GLN A 238 -6.55 28.24 -4.98
N SER A 239 -5.97 27.77 -6.08
CA SER A 239 -4.60 28.03 -6.47
C SER A 239 -4.36 29.55 -6.48
N SER A 240 -3.43 30.03 -5.66
CA SER A 240 -2.74 31.28 -5.96
C SER A 240 -1.37 31.29 -5.29
N GLU A 241 -0.37 31.43 -6.14
CA GLU A 241 1.01 31.80 -5.86
C GLU A 241 1.10 32.83 -4.72
N ARG A 242 2.00 32.62 -3.76
CA ARG A 242 2.56 33.71 -2.97
C ARG A 242 4.06 33.62 -2.93
N GLU A 243 4.64 34.48 -3.76
CA GLU A 243 6.00 35.00 -3.67
C GLU A 243 6.32 35.51 -2.25
N ASN A 244 7.57 35.27 -1.86
CA ASN A 244 8.45 36.12 -1.05
C ASN A 244 7.80 37.06 -0.03
N MET A 245 7.92 36.70 1.25
CA MET A 245 8.08 37.69 2.32
C MET A 245 9.24 37.30 3.23
N ILE A 246 10.10 38.28 3.44
CA ILE A 246 11.36 38.31 4.17
C ILE A 246 11.15 37.90 5.65
N PRO A 247 12.04 37.11 6.27
CA PRO A 247 11.98 36.89 7.71
C PRO A 247 12.47 38.14 8.46
N CYS A 248 11.60 38.70 9.30
CA CYS A 248 11.96 39.77 10.22
C CYS A 248 12.86 39.20 11.33
N ASN A 249 14.09 39.70 11.40
CA ASN A 249 14.99 39.50 12.54
C ASN A 249 14.44 40.21 13.78
N ILE A 250 14.27 39.48 14.88
CA ILE A 250 14.18 40.07 16.21
C ILE A 250 15.31 39.48 17.05
N ASP A 251 16.38 40.25 17.14
CA ASP A 251 17.38 40.14 18.20
C ASP A 251 16.75 40.53 19.54
N SER A 252 16.75 39.62 20.50
CA SER A 252 16.77 39.98 21.91
C SER A 252 17.67 39.03 22.69
N LYS A 253 18.89 39.50 22.97
CA LYS A 253 19.75 38.95 24.03
C LYS A 253 19.12 39.25 25.38
N GLN A 254 18.82 38.23 26.19
CA GLN A 254 19.46 38.11 27.51
C GLN A 254 19.21 36.76 28.17
N ASN A 255 20.29 36.26 28.76
CA ASN A 255 20.42 35.09 29.61
C ASN A 255 19.35 35.01 30.71
N ASN A 256 18.87 33.80 30.98
CA ASN A 256 18.92 33.26 32.34
C ASN A 256 19.10 31.75 32.32
N LYS A 257 20.22 31.31 32.89
CA LYS A 257 20.46 29.92 33.28
C LYS A 257 19.60 29.64 34.51
N HIS A 258 18.80 28.59 34.47
CA HIS A 258 18.56 27.78 35.65
C HIS A 258 18.54 26.30 35.27
N VAL A 259 19.06 25.52 36.19
CA VAL A 259 19.61 24.18 36.03
C VAL A 259 18.82 23.24 36.95
N PHE A 260 18.63 21.99 36.49
CA PHE A 260 18.24 20.76 37.20
C PHE A 260 16.83 20.70 37.84
N ASN A 261 16.00 19.74 37.45
CA ASN A 261 16.10 18.34 37.87
C ASN A 261 15.12 17.41 37.15
N GLN A 262 15.62 16.19 36.99
CA GLN A 262 14.93 14.96 36.61
C GLN A 262 13.89 14.59 37.69
N GLY A 263 12.70 14.17 37.27
CA GLY A 263 11.66 13.67 38.15
C GLY A 263 10.75 12.75 37.35
N ASP A 264 11.07 11.45 37.40
CA ASP A 264 10.20 10.38 36.95
C ASP A 264 8.83 10.49 37.65
N ASN A 265 7.75 10.46 36.86
CA ASN A 265 6.54 9.77 37.25
C ASN A 265 5.80 9.26 36.02
N ARG A 266 5.85 7.93 35.94
CA ARG A 266 5.15 7.00 35.08
C ARG A 266 3.63 7.15 35.27
N SER A 267 2.86 7.35 34.20
CA SER A 267 1.62 6.61 33.91
C SER A 267 0.96 7.20 32.64
N GLY A 268 0.84 6.38 31.60
CA GLY A 268 0.23 6.75 30.33
C GLY A 268 0.78 5.86 29.23
N ASP A 269 0.18 4.66 29.09
CA ASP A 269 0.48 3.70 28.03
C ASP A 269 0.36 4.38 26.66
N SER A 270 1.50 4.63 26.04
CA SER A 270 1.62 5.15 24.68
C SER A 270 2.02 4.00 23.77
N LEU A 271 1.06 3.56 22.95
CA LEU A 271 1.16 2.53 21.92
C LEU A 271 2.07 2.98 20.75
N LEU A 272 3.35 3.21 21.02
CA LEU A 272 4.32 3.69 20.02
C LEU A 272 5.52 2.76 19.80
N SER A 273 5.40 1.46 20.10
CA SER A 273 6.51 0.51 19.99
C SER A 273 6.19 -0.74 19.16
N ILE A 274 5.85 -0.58 17.87
CA ILE A 274 5.88 -1.70 16.90
C ILE A 274 6.68 -1.42 15.61
N PHE A 275 7.30 -0.24 15.44
CA PHE A 275 8.10 0.02 14.22
C PHE A 275 9.60 0.07 14.52
N SER A 276 10.24 -1.11 14.50
CA SER A 276 11.67 -1.24 14.23
C SER A 276 11.88 -2.38 13.23
N LEU A 277 12.27 -2.00 12.01
CA LEU A 277 12.90 -2.74 10.90
C LEU A 277 12.89 -1.76 9.73
N GLY A 278 13.96 -1.35 9.08
CA GLY A 278 15.38 -1.66 9.09
C GLY A 278 15.97 -0.91 7.90
N ASP A 279 17.19 -0.40 8.03
CA ASP A 279 17.87 0.52 7.11
C ASP A 279 17.55 0.35 5.61
N GLY A 280 17.09 1.44 5.01
CA GLY A 280 16.97 1.59 3.57
C GLY A 280 18.35 1.64 2.92
N ASN A 281 18.74 0.54 2.28
CA ASN A 281 19.86 0.55 1.33
C ASN A 281 19.46 1.37 0.09
N ASN A 282 20.02 2.58 -0.01
CA ASN A 282 20.07 3.39 -1.22
C ASN A 282 20.79 2.61 -2.34
N TYR A 283 20.02 2.04 -3.27
CA TYR A 283 20.55 1.66 -4.58
C TYR A 283 20.42 2.86 -5.51
N ASP A 284 21.51 3.60 -5.60
CA ASP A 284 21.70 4.75 -6.47
C ASP A 284 21.63 4.31 -7.95
N ALA A 285 20.47 4.53 -8.58
CA ALA A 285 20.19 4.16 -9.97
C ALA A 285 20.97 5.02 -10.99
N THR A 286 21.75 6.00 -10.53
CA THR A 286 22.55 6.91 -11.39
C THR A 286 23.86 6.28 -11.89
N LEU A 287 24.35 5.19 -11.27
CA LEU A 287 25.62 4.56 -11.67
C LEU A 287 25.48 3.63 -12.90
N ALA A 288 24.29 3.08 -13.15
CA ALA A 288 24.06 2.11 -14.22
C ALA A 288 24.01 2.74 -15.62
N GLU A 289 23.57 4.00 -15.74
CA GLU A 289 23.53 4.71 -17.04
C GLU A 289 24.91 5.14 -17.54
N ASN A 290 25.82 5.53 -16.62
CA ASN A 290 27.17 5.96 -17.01
C ASN A 290 28.06 4.81 -17.52
N LEU A 291 27.87 3.58 -17.03
CA LEU A 291 28.59 2.40 -17.50
C LEU A 291 28.14 1.93 -18.90
N GLN A 292 26.86 2.14 -19.27
CA GLN A 292 26.40 1.84 -20.63
C GLN A 292 26.84 2.90 -21.65
N ALA A 293 26.92 4.17 -21.25
CA ALA A 293 27.41 5.26 -22.10
C ALA A 293 28.91 5.13 -22.43
N GLN A 294 29.75 4.70 -21.46
CA GLN A 294 31.19 4.48 -21.71
C GLN A 294 31.46 3.26 -22.60
N LYS A 295 30.67 2.17 -22.50
CA LYS A 295 30.83 0.99 -23.37
C LYS A 295 30.45 1.27 -24.83
N ARG A 296 29.51 2.18 -25.10
CA ARG A 296 29.16 2.61 -26.47
C ARG A 296 30.23 3.51 -27.10
N LYS A 297 30.98 4.31 -26.32
CA LYS A 297 32.10 5.12 -26.85
C LYS A 297 33.35 4.29 -27.18
N LYS A 298 33.61 3.16 -26.49
CA LYS A 298 34.76 2.27 -26.79
C LYS A 298 34.59 1.43 -28.07
N LYS A 299 33.37 1.14 -28.52
CA LYS A 299 33.12 0.38 -29.77
C LYS A 299 33.26 1.21 -31.05
N ARG A 300 33.27 2.55 -30.99
CA ARG A 300 33.38 3.43 -32.16
C ARG A 300 34.82 3.81 -32.57
N LYS A 301 35.85 3.38 -31.83
CA LYS A 301 37.27 3.71 -32.11
C LYS A 301 38.13 2.54 -32.65
N LYS A 302 37.55 1.37 -32.94
CA LYS A 302 38.26 0.25 -33.60
C LYS A 302 37.62 -0.02 -34.96
N GLY A 303 38.14 0.64 -35.99
CA GLY A 303 37.72 0.42 -37.38
C GLY A 303 38.05 1.64 -38.22
N ILE A 304 39.31 1.74 -38.64
CA ILE A 304 39.83 2.26 -39.92
C ILE A 304 41.37 2.08 -39.81
N ARG A 305 41.90 1.09 -40.50
CA ARG A 305 43.27 1.09 -41.02
C ARG A 305 43.13 0.87 -42.52
N ARG A 306 43.55 1.87 -43.30
CA ARG A 306 43.98 1.68 -44.69
C ARG A 306 45.33 0.98 -44.67
#